data_AF-A0A6I2YBF0-F1
#
_entry.id   AF-A0A6I2YBF0-F1
#
_cell.length_a   1.000
_cell.length_b   1.000
_cell.length_c   1.000
_cell.angle_alpha   90.00
_cell.angle_beta   90.00
_cell.angle_gamma   90.00
#
_symmetry.space_group_name_H-M   'P 1'
#
loop_
_entity.id
_entity.type
_entity.pdbx_description
1 polymer ?
#
loop_
_entity_poly.entity_id
_entity_poly.type
_entity_poly.pdbx_seq_one_letter_code
_entity_poly.pdbx_strand_id
1 'polypeptide(L)'
;MGFASVIGDFQPIQGVFVSMSRKFLAVSISGMAILLAACGSSSPTDQIRSTFSEATSGLTSGDGAKFCDSLTPTAQKAFGNQIATATGGTTCSQGVTNLLKATKAISTGDWASFCKLIGPKAAAGIAQAGPKLKTAKTCDAAATALAATPAGKASFNQLSKQLDQSLTRLGKGQLEKITITGDSAVATVTPAQPGDKPIKFQKVNGSWKISE
;
A
#
# COMPACT_ATOMS: atom_id res chain seq x y z
N MET A 1 -12.77 -25.91 -30.15
CA MET A 1 -11.39 -26.39 -29.90
C MET A 1 -10.50 -25.14 -29.89
N GLY A 2 -9.90 -24.62 -28.84
CA GLY A 2 -9.78 -24.93 -27.41
C GLY A 2 -8.77 -23.91 -26.86
N PHE A 3 -9.24 -22.77 -26.35
CA PHE A 3 -8.41 -21.67 -25.79
C PHE A 3 -8.58 -21.53 -24.27
N ALA A 4 -8.99 -22.60 -23.60
CA ALA A 4 -9.16 -22.66 -22.16
C ALA A 4 -8.11 -23.60 -21.55
N SER A 5 -6.92 -23.07 -21.19
CA SER A 5 -6.02 -23.69 -20.17
C SER A 5 -4.73 -22.92 -19.83
N VAL A 6 -4.34 -21.84 -20.51
CA VAL A 6 -3.02 -21.20 -20.27
C VAL A 6 -3.08 -20.00 -19.30
N ILE A 7 -3.97 -20.01 -18.30
CA ILE A 7 -4.02 -18.99 -17.23
C ILE A 7 -4.16 -19.64 -15.83
N GLY A 8 -3.86 -20.94 -15.71
CA GLY A 8 -4.12 -21.73 -14.49
C GLY A 8 -3.20 -21.49 -13.29
N ASP A 9 -1.96 -21.01 -13.47
CA ASP A 9 -0.93 -21.15 -12.41
C ASP A 9 -0.20 -19.86 -12.01
N PHE A 10 -0.71 -18.68 -12.35
CA PHE A 10 -0.17 -17.39 -11.86
C PHE A 10 -0.84 -16.93 -10.55
N GLN A 11 -1.05 -17.85 -9.61
CA GLN A 11 -1.63 -17.58 -8.28
C GLN A 11 -0.71 -16.93 -7.22
N PRO A 12 0.65 -16.90 -7.28
CA PRO A 12 1.42 -16.55 -6.09
C PRO A 12 1.44 -15.05 -5.77
N ILE A 13 1.27 -14.15 -6.76
CA ILE A 13 1.39 -12.70 -6.51
C ILE A 13 0.06 -12.09 -6.02
N GLN A 14 -1.08 -12.61 -6.48
CA GLN A 14 -2.39 -12.14 -5.98
C GLN A 14 -2.64 -12.56 -4.52
N GLY A 15 -2.07 -13.68 -4.07
CA GLY A 15 -2.21 -14.16 -2.68
C GLY A 15 -1.57 -13.25 -1.63
N VAL A 16 -0.46 -12.58 -1.96
CA VAL A 16 0.25 -11.69 -1.02
C VAL A 16 -0.57 -10.43 -0.73
N PHE A 17 -1.29 -9.89 -1.73
CA PHE A 17 -2.12 -8.70 -1.56
C PHE A 17 -3.48 -9.00 -0.88
N VAL A 18 -4.10 -10.16 -1.12
CA VAL A 18 -5.45 -10.48 -0.60
C VAL A 18 -5.45 -10.91 0.88
N SER A 19 -4.36 -11.57 1.35
CA SER A 19 -4.26 -12.10 2.73
C SER A 19 -4.15 -11.02 3.82
N MET A 20 -3.82 -9.79 3.43
CA MET A 20 -3.54 -8.64 4.31
C MET A 20 -4.78 -8.15 5.11
N SER A 21 -5.99 -8.59 4.73
CA SER A 21 -7.25 -7.98 5.14
C SER A 21 -7.96 -8.61 6.36
N ARG A 22 -7.44 -9.70 6.96
CA ARG A 22 -8.20 -10.53 7.92
C ARG A 22 -7.78 -10.45 9.40
N LYS A 23 -6.71 -9.74 9.79
CA LYS A 23 -6.09 -9.92 11.13
C LYS A 23 -6.19 -8.76 12.13
N PHE A 24 -6.97 -7.72 11.90
CA PHE A 24 -7.05 -6.56 12.80
C PHE A 24 -8.42 -6.45 13.48
N LEU A 25 -8.63 -7.13 14.62
CA LEU A 25 -9.76 -6.87 15.52
C LEU A 25 -9.38 -7.26 16.96
N ALA A 26 -9.79 -6.39 17.90
CA ALA A 26 -9.77 -6.52 19.36
C ALA A 26 -8.56 -5.94 20.11
N VAL A 27 -8.55 -4.61 20.34
CA VAL A 27 -8.19 -4.01 21.64
C VAL A 27 -8.98 -2.72 21.84
N SER A 28 -9.79 -2.68 22.91
CA SER A 28 -10.54 -1.53 23.41
C SER A 28 -9.81 -0.89 24.59
N ILE A 29 -9.63 0.43 24.62
CA ILE A 29 -9.15 1.15 25.82
C ILE A 29 -10.02 2.38 26.06
N SER A 30 -10.55 2.43 27.27
CA SER A 30 -11.39 3.47 27.85
C SER A 30 -10.58 4.68 28.34
N GLY A 31 -11.09 5.87 28.00
CA GLY A 31 -11.28 7.01 28.91
C GLY A 31 -10.06 7.78 29.41
N MET A 32 -9.95 9.06 28.98
CA MET A 32 -9.72 10.17 29.91
C MET A 32 -10.06 11.51 29.23
N ALA A 33 -10.99 12.27 29.85
CA ALA A 33 -11.39 13.60 29.40
C ALA A 33 -10.43 14.65 29.97
N ILE A 34 -9.73 15.38 29.08
CA ILE A 34 -9.05 16.64 29.40
C ILE A 34 -9.58 17.69 28.44
N LEU A 35 -10.40 18.60 28.98
CA LEU A 35 -10.89 19.80 28.33
C LEU A 35 -9.79 20.86 28.35
N LEU A 36 -9.04 20.98 27.25
CA LEU A 36 -8.21 22.15 26.98
C LEU A 36 -8.82 22.90 25.79
N ALA A 37 -9.35 24.09 26.10
CA ALA A 37 -9.83 25.07 25.14
C ALA A 37 -8.67 25.59 24.28
N ALA A 38 -8.45 24.98 23.12
CA ALA A 38 -7.57 25.50 22.07
C ALA A 38 -8.42 26.25 21.04
N CYS A 39 -8.57 27.56 21.25
CA CYS A 39 -9.24 28.46 20.31
C CYS A 39 -8.34 28.65 19.09
N GLY A 40 -8.72 28.07 17.95
CA GLY A 40 -8.00 28.17 16.67
C GLY A 40 -7.84 26.85 15.92
N SER A 41 -8.19 25.71 16.53
CA SER A 41 -8.02 24.40 15.91
C SER A 41 -9.12 24.13 14.88
N SER A 42 -8.72 23.82 13.64
CA SER A 42 -9.58 23.27 12.59
C SER A 42 -10.50 22.19 13.16
N SER A 43 -11.73 22.07 12.64
CA SER A 43 -12.68 21.09 13.16
C SER A 43 -12.07 19.67 13.10
N PRO A 44 -12.45 18.74 14.00
CA PRO A 44 -11.96 17.36 13.93
C PRO A 44 -12.12 16.73 12.53
N THR A 45 -13.22 17.06 11.84
CA THR A 45 -13.48 16.65 10.46
C THR A 45 -12.42 17.19 9.50
N ASP A 46 -12.05 18.47 9.61
CA ASP A 46 -11.02 19.08 8.75
C ASP A 46 -9.64 18.46 9.00
N GLN A 47 -9.32 18.17 10.27
CA GLN A 47 -8.06 17.50 10.63
C GLN A 47 -8.00 16.08 10.05
N ILE A 48 -9.09 15.32 10.09
CA ILE A 48 -9.18 13.98 9.48
C ILE A 48 -9.01 14.08 7.95
N ARG A 49 -9.67 15.03 7.29
CA ARG A 49 -9.52 15.28 5.85
C ARG A 49 -8.09 15.67 5.49
N SER A 50 -7.47 16.53 6.27
CA SER A 50 -6.07 16.95 6.11
C SER A 50 -5.12 15.78 6.28
N THR A 51 -5.30 14.94 7.31
CA THR A 51 -4.50 13.72 7.53
C THR A 51 -4.60 12.78 6.33
N PHE A 52 -5.81 12.55 5.83
CA PHE A 52 -6.03 11.73 4.64
C PHE A 52 -5.37 12.33 3.40
N SER A 53 -5.50 13.65 3.18
CA SER A 53 -4.87 14.35 2.06
C SER A 53 -3.34 14.30 2.13
N GLU A 54 -2.76 14.43 3.33
CA GLU A 54 -1.32 14.30 3.53
C GLU A 54 -0.86 12.88 3.21
N ALA A 55 -1.56 11.86 3.71
CA ALA A 55 -1.30 10.46 3.42
C ALA A 55 -1.30 10.17 1.91
N THR A 56 -2.36 10.60 1.20
CA THR A 56 -2.48 10.38 -0.24
C THR A 56 -1.43 11.16 -1.02
N SER A 57 -1.12 12.40 -0.62
CA SER A 57 -0.04 13.19 -1.23
C SER A 57 1.33 12.56 -1.04
N GLY A 58 1.60 11.94 0.12
CA GLY A 58 2.84 11.21 0.37
C GLY A 58 2.98 10.02 -0.57
N LEU A 59 1.92 9.24 -0.74
CA LEU A 59 1.89 8.11 -1.68
C LEU A 59 2.05 8.56 -3.14
N THR A 60 1.38 9.62 -3.58
CA THR A 60 1.43 10.05 -4.98
C THR A 60 2.75 10.76 -5.33
N SER A 61 3.37 11.45 -4.37
CA SER A 61 4.66 12.14 -4.56
C SER A 61 5.88 11.25 -4.36
N GLY A 62 5.73 10.03 -3.82
CA GLY A 62 6.88 9.20 -3.46
C GLY A 62 7.45 9.48 -2.07
N ASP A 63 6.85 10.39 -1.31
CA ASP A 63 7.26 10.75 0.04
C ASP A 63 6.70 9.76 1.08
N GLY A 64 7.47 8.69 1.28
CA GLY A 64 7.15 7.67 2.26
C GLY A 64 7.16 8.17 3.70
N ALA A 65 7.94 9.21 4.02
CA ALA A 65 7.95 9.79 5.36
C ALA A 65 6.60 10.44 5.66
N LYS A 66 6.11 11.28 4.75
CA LYS A 66 4.82 11.94 4.88
C LYS A 66 3.65 10.95 5.00
N PHE A 67 3.65 9.88 4.20
CA PHE A 67 2.63 8.83 4.36
C PHE A 67 2.73 8.15 5.73
N CYS A 68 3.92 7.73 6.14
CA CYS A 68 4.07 7.04 7.42
C CYS A 68 3.71 7.94 8.60
N ASP A 69 4.05 9.24 8.54
CA ASP A 69 3.68 10.20 9.57
C ASP A 69 2.17 10.35 9.71
N SER A 70 1.38 10.09 8.67
CA SER A 70 -0.09 10.08 8.75
C SER A 70 -0.68 8.87 9.50
N LEU A 71 0.12 7.82 9.75
CA LEU A 71 -0.31 6.59 10.40
C LEU A 71 -0.09 6.62 11.92
N THR A 72 -0.89 5.85 12.67
CA THR A 72 -0.60 5.58 14.09
C THR A 72 0.67 4.73 14.23
N PRO A 73 1.39 4.76 15.36
CA PRO A 73 2.56 3.91 15.57
C PRO A 73 2.29 2.41 15.37
N THR A 74 1.11 1.94 15.78
CA THR A 74 0.67 0.55 15.58
C THR A 74 0.49 0.24 14.09
N ALA A 75 -0.17 1.13 13.34
CA ALA A 75 -0.35 1.00 11.91
C ALA A 75 0.99 1.08 11.16
N GLN A 76 1.88 2.01 11.54
CA GLN A 76 3.24 2.12 10.99
C GLN A 76 4.02 0.83 11.18
N LYS A 77 3.96 0.20 12.37
CA LYS A 77 4.67 -1.05 12.65
C LYS A 77 4.10 -2.21 11.83
N ALA A 78 2.77 -2.34 11.80
CA ALA A 78 2.09 -3.37 11.03
C ALA A 78 2.42 -3.26 9.53
N PHE A 79 2.22 -2.08 8.97
CA PHE A 79 2.52 -1.77 7.58
C PHE A 79 4.02 -1.92 7.29
N GLY A 80 4.87 -1.40 8.17
CA GLY A 80 6.33 -1.52 8.13
C GLY A 80 6.81 -2.96 8.01
N ASN A 81 6.28 -3.87 8.83
CA ASN A 81 6.63 -5.29 8.78
C ASN A 81 6.23 -5.94 7.45
N GLN A 82 5.06 -5.58 6.92
CA GLN A 82 4.56 -6.10 5.64
C GLN A 82 5.40 -5.58 4.47
N ILE A 83 5.67 -4.27 4.45
CA ILE A 83 6.43 -3.65 3.36
C ILE A 83 7.92 -3.98 3.42
N ALA A 84 8.49 -4.20 4.60
CA ALA A 84 9.86 -4.67 4.77
C ALA A 84 10.07 -6.04 4.13
N THR A 85 9.08 -6.93 4.28
CA THR A 85 9.11 -8.25 3.64
C THR A 85 9.07 -8.13 2.12
N ALA A 86 8.31 -7.15 1.61
CA ALA A 86 8.19 -6.92 0.17
C ALA A 86 9.40 -6.18 -0.41
N THR A 87 9.95 -5.19 0.26
CA THR A 87 10.91 -4.22 -0.33
C THR A 87 12.30 -4.24 0.26
N GLY A 88 12.53 -5.04 1.31
CA GLY A 88 13.77 -4.98 2.10
C GLY A 88 13.98 -3.67 2.87
N GLY A 89 13.01 -2.75 2.88
CA GLY A 89 13.06 -1.54 3.69
C GLY A 89 13.08 -1.86 5.19
N THR A 90 13.88 -1.13 5.96
CA THR A 90 14.02 -1.34 7.42
C THR A 90 13.07 -0.45 8.25
N THR A 91 12.50 0.57 7.62
CA THR A 91 11.53 1.49 8.22
C THR A 91 10.30 1.60 7.34
N CYS A 92 9.18 2.09 7.91
CA CYS A 92 7.97 2.37 7.15
C CYS A 92 8.28 3.30 5.95
N SER A 93 8.93 4.44 6.21
CA SER A 93 9.25 5.44 5.18
C SER A 93 10.11 4.84 4.06
N GLN A 94 11.19 4.14 4.42
CA GLN A 94 12.06 3.48 3.44
C GLN A 94 11.30 2.44 2.61
N GLY A 95 10.44 1.64 3.26
CA GLY A 95 9.64 0.63 2.57
C GLY A 95 8.66 1.25 1.57
N VAL A 96 7.95 2.31 1.95
CA VAL A 96 7.00 3.02 1.05
C VAL A 96 7.76 3.63 -0.12
N THR A 97 8.86 4.33 0.15
CA THR A 97 9.67 4.93 -0.90
C THR A 97 10.25 3.87 -1.84
N ASN A 98 10.72 2.74 -1.33
CA ASN A 98 11.20 1.64 -2.16
C ASN A 98 10.09 1.05 -3.02
N LEU A 99 8.90 0.82 -2.43
CA LEU A 99 7.73 0.32 -3.16
C LEU A 99 7.35 1.27 -4.30
N LEU A 100 7.19 2.56 -4.01
CA LEU A 100 6.79 3.56 -5.02
C LEU A 100 7.83 3.73 -6.12
N LYS A 101 9.12 3.73 -5.77
CA LYS A 101 10.20 3.75 -6.77
C LYS A 101 10.19 2.48 -7.62
N ALA A 102 9.94 1.32 -7.01
CA ALA A 102 9.92 0.07 -7.75
C ALA A 102 8.69 -0.04 -8.67
N THR A 103 7.55 0.49 -8.24
CA THR A 103 6.36 0.70 -9.08
C THR A 103 6.67 1.55 -10.29
N LYS A 104 7.33 2.70 -10.10
CA LYS A 104 7.73 3.58 -11.21
C LYS A 104 8.75 2.90 -12.14
N ALA A 105 9.63 2.08 -11.58
CA ALA A 105 10.56 1.29 -12.36
C ALA A 105 9.82 0.25 -13.22
N ILE A 106 8.79 -0.42 -12.69
CA ILE A 106 7.92 -1.33 -13.48
C ILE A 106 7.24 -0.58 -14.63
N SER A 107 6.64 0.58 -14.37
CA SER A 107 5.88 1.31 -15.40
C SER A 107 6.75 1.85 -16.53
N THR A 108 8.04 2.03 -16.28
CA THR A 108 9.04 2.46 -17.28
C THR A 108 9.85 1.31 -17.87
N GLY A 109 9.64 0.07 -17.40
CA GLY A 109 10.42 -1.10 -17.81
C GLY A 109 11.86 -1.13 -17.27
N ASP A 110 12.20 -0.31 -16.27
CA ASP A 110 13.50 -0.28 -15.61
C ASP A 110 13.64 -1.42 -14.59
N TRP A 111 13.92 -2.61 -15.10
CA TRP A 111 14.04 -3.83 -14.31
C TRP A 111 15.18 -3.80 -13.30
N ALA A 112 16.30 -3.19 -13.65
CA ALA A 112 17.45 -3.09 -12.76
C ALA A 112 17.10 -2.29 -11.51
N SER A 113 16.41 -1.15 -11.68
CA SER A 113 15.93 -0.36 -10.54
C SER A 113 14.90 -1.10 -9.71
N PHE A 114 13.90 -1.73 -10.35
CA PHE A 114 12.91 -2.55 -9.63
C PHE A 114 13.61 -3.61 -8.76
N CYS A 115 14.52 -4.38 -9.34
CA CYS A 115 15.23 -5.45 -8.67
C CYS A 115 16.10 -4.97 -7.50
N LYS A 116 16.80 -3.85 -7.68
CA LYS A 116 17.58 -3.20 -6.63
C LYS A 116 16.72 -2.75 -5.44
N LEU A 117 15.50 -2.30 -5.71
CA LEU A 117 14.60 -1.72 -4.70
C LEU A 117 13.78 -2.76 -3.93
N ILE A 118 13.41 -3.87 -4.56
CA ILE A 118 12.57 -4.89 -3.94
C ILE A 118 13.44 -5.94 -3.20
N GLY A 119 14.71 -6.05 -3.59
CA GLY A 119 15.68 -6.92 -2.96
C GLY A 119 15.57 -8.40 -3.38
N PRO A 120 16.54 -9.23 -2.98
CA PRO A 120 16.67 -10.60 -3.47
C PRO A 120 15.56 -11.55 -2.97
N LYS A 121 14.91 -11.25 -1.84
CA LYS A 121 13.83 -12.09 -1.28
C LYS A 121 12.58 -12.09 -2.17
N ALA A 122 12.14 -10.92 -2.61
CA ALA A 122 11.01 -10.84 -3.54
C ALA A 122 11.38 -11.39 -4.93
N ALA A 123 12.63 -11.19 -5.36
CA ALA A 123 13.15 -11.80 -6.59
C ALA A 123 13.06 -13.34 -6.55
N ALA A 124 13.34 -13.95 -5.40
CA ALA A 124 13.18 -15.39 -5.22
C ALA A 124 11.72 -15.85 -5.31
N GLY A 125 10.76 -15.03 -4.86
CA GLY A 125 9.32 -15.29 -5.06
C GLY A 125 8.92 -15.22 -6.53
N ILE A 126 9.47 -14.26 -7.28
CA ILE A 126 9.27 -14.15 -8.73
C ILE A 126 9.92 -15.34 -9.47
N ALA A 127 11.09 -15.81 -9.02
CA ALA A 127 11.78 -16.98 -9.60
C ALA A 127 10.93 -18.27 -9.59
N GLN A 128 9.95 -18.36 -8.69
CA GLN A 128 9.07 -19.53 -8.56
C GLN A 128 7.87 -19.50 -9.54
N ALA A 129 7.61 -18.38 -10.22
CA ALA A 129 6.44 -18.20 -11.09
C ALA A 129 6.54 -18.89 -12.48
N GLY A 130 7.54 -19.74 -12.72
CA GLY A 130 7.61 -20.57 -13.92
C GLY A 130 8.96 -21.27 -14.15
N PRO A 131 9.01 -22.28 -15.03
CA PRO A 131 10.23 -23.05 -15.30
C PRO A 131 11.39 -22.21 -15.86
N LYS A 132 11.09 -21.15 -16.63
CA LYS A 132 12.11 -20.19 -17.14
C LYS A 132 12.66 -19.26 -16.06
N LEU A 133 11.97 -19.14 -14.93
CA LEU A 133 12.32 -18.29 -13.81
C LEU A 133 13.13 -19.06 -12.75
N LYS A 134 12.96 -20.39 -12.67
CA LYS A 134 13.76 -21.28 -11.80
C LYS A 134 15.26 -21.23 -12.11
N THR A 135 15.64 -20.88 -13.34
CA THR A 135 17.05 -20.78 -13.75
C THR A 135 17.66 -19.40 -13.50
N ALA A 136 16.84 -18.40 -13.17
CA ALA A 136 17.33 -17.06 -12.90
C ALA A 136 17.96 -17.00 -11.49
N LYS A 137 19.29 -16.87 -11.45
CA LYS A 137 20.04 -16.74 -10.19
C LYS A 137 20.01 -15.32 -9.60
N THR A 138 19.56 -14.35 -10.38
CA THR A 138 19.47 -12.94 -9.99
C THR A 138 18.11 -12.38 -10.37
N CYS A 139 17.70 -11.32 -9.68
CA CYS A 139 16.48 -10.60 -10.03
C CYS A 139 16.52 -10.07 -11.46
N ASP A 140 17.65 -9.53 -11.91
CA ASP A 140 17.79 -8.99 -13.27
C ASP A 140 17.60 -10.07 -14.34
N ALA A 141 18.11 -11.29 -14.09
CA ALA A 141 17.90 -12.43 -14.99
C ALA A 141 16.42 -12.88 -14.99
N ALA A 142 15.77 -12.86 -13.83
CA ALA A 142 14.36 -13.23 -13.69
C ALA A 142 13.45 -12.21 -14.40
N ALA A 143 13.72 -10.92 -14.18
CA ALA A 143 13.05 -9.81 -14.81
C ALA A 143 13.22 -9.85 -16.34
N THR A 144 14.45 -10.05 -16.82
CA THR A 144 14.74 -10.20 -18.27
C THR A 144 13.99 -11.39 -18.87
N ALA A 145 13.99 -12.54 -18.18
CA ALA A 145 13.27 -13.74 -18.63
C ALA A 145 11.75 -13.52 -18.68
N LEU A 146 11.17 -12.83 -17.70
CA LEU A 146 9.75 -12.47 -17.69
C LEU A 146 9.39 -11.48 -18.79
N ALA A 147 10.18 -10.40 -18.92
CA ALA A 147 9.99 -9.37 -19.92
C ALA A 147 10.15 -9.93 -21.35
N ALA A 148 10.89 -11.01 -21.55
CA ALA A 148 11.00 -11.70 -22.83
C ALA A 148 9.73 -12.49 -23.22
N THR A 149 8.80 -12.74 -22.30
CA THR A 149 7.57 -13.50 -22.58
C THR A 149 6.35 -12.60 -22.78
N PRO A 150 5.44 -12.92 -23.73
CA PRO A 150 4.18 -12.19 -23.89
C PRO A 150 3.32 -12.20 -22.62
N ALA A 151 3.24 -13.33 -21.91
CA ALA A 151 2.47 -13.47 -20.67
C ALA A 151 3.04 -12.62 -19.53
N GLY A 152 4.37 -12.58 -19.38
CA GLY A 152 5.05 -11.71 -18.42
C GLY A 152 4.73 -10.24 -18.70
N LYS A 153 4.95 -9.79 -19.94
CA LYS A 153 4.61 -8.41 -20.36
C LYS A 153 3.14 -8.07 -20.05
N ALA A 154 2.19 -8.95 -20.38
CA ALA A 154 0.78 -8.73 -20.11
C ALA A 154 0.47 -8.59 -18.61
N SER A 155 1.02 -9.48 -17.79
CA SER A 155 0.82 -9.46 -16.33
C SER A 155 1.37 -8.18 -15.70
N PHE A 156 2.54 -7.70 -16.14
CA PHE A 156 3.12 -6.46 -15.65
C PHE A 156 2.36 -5.22 -16.10
N ASN A 157 1.94 -5.16 -17.36
CA ASN A 157 1.11 -4.07 -17.85
C ASN A 157 -0.21 -3.99 -17.07
N GLN A 158 -0.80 -5.15 -16.74
CA GLN A 158 -1.99 -5.21 -15.92
C GLN A 158 -1.72 -4.71 -14.49
N LEU A 159 -0.63 -5.15 -13.85
CA LEU A 159 -0.26 -4.69 -12.52
C LEU A 159 0.00 -3.18 -12.48
N SER A 160 0.76 -2.66 -13.45
CA SER A 160 1.03 -1.22 -13.58
C SER A 160 -0.27 -0.44 -13.71
N LYS A 161 -1.19 -0.90 -14.59
CA LYS A 161 -2.49 -0.25 -14.77
C LYS A 161 -3.33 -0.27 -13.49
N GLN A 162 -3.38 -1.39 -12.77
CA GLN A 162 -4.10 -1.50 -11.50
C GLN A 162 -3.54 -0.56 -10.44
N LEU A 163 -2.21 -0.40 -10.40
CA LEU A 163 -1.55 0.46 -9.46
C LEU A 163 -1.74 1.95 -9.79
N ASP A 164 -1.61 2.32 -11.05
CA ASP A 164 -1.89 3.69 -11.52
C ASP A 164 -3.35 4.08 -11.26
N GLN A 165 -4.29 3.16 -11.49
CA GLN A 165 -5.70 3.35 -11.16
C GLN A 165 -5.91 3.53 -9.65
N SER A 166 -5.22 2.73 -8.82
CA SER A 166 -5.30 2.83 -7.36
C SER A 166 -4.73 4.15 -6.85
N LEU A 167 -3.55 4.56 -7.32
CA LEU A 167 -2.92 5.82 -6.95
C LEU A 167 -3.72 7.03 -7.44
N THR A 168 -4.22 6.99 -8.67
CA THR A 168 -5.10 8.05 -9.23
C THR A 168 -6.38 8.17 -8.42
N ARG A 169 -7.00 7.04 -8.06
CA ARG A 169 -8.20 7.02 -7.23
C ARG A 169 -7.92 7.59 -5.85
N LEU A 170 -6.83 7.18 -5.19
CA LEU A 170 -6.45 7.73 -3.89
C LEU A 170 -6.17 9.23 -3.96
N GLY A 171 -5.48 9.70 -5.02
CA GLY A 171 -5.19 11.12 -5.22
C GLY A 171 -6.43 11.98 -5.52
N LYS A 172 -7.47 11.40 -6.13
CA LYS A 172 -8.74 12.08 -6.41
C LYS A 172 -9.82 11.82 -5.34
N GLY A 173 -9.60 10.84 -4.48
CA GLY A 173 -10.56 10.38 -3.49
C GLY A 173 -10.82 11.46 -2.45
N GLN A 174 -12.07 11.57 -2.03
CA GLN A 174 -12.47 12.46 -0.94
C GLN A 174 -13.17 11.68 0.15
N LEU A 175 -13.01 12.09 1.41
CA LEU A 175 -13.80 11.52 2.50
C LEU A 175 -15.22 12.10 2.48
N GLU A 176 -16.25 11.27 2.60
CA GLU A 176 -17.63 11.74 2.57
C GLU A 176 -18.32 11.57 3.93
N LYS A 177 -18.44 10.33 4.42
CA LYS A 177 -19.12 10.02 5.69
C LYS A 177 -18.11 9.84 6.81
N ILE A 178 -17.81 10.91 7.55
CA ILE A 178 -16.92 10.87 8.72
C ILE A 178 -17.78 10.79 9.98
N THR A 179 -17.68 9.67 10.71
CA THR A 179 -18.33 9.47 12.01
C THR A 179 -17.27 9.49 13.10
N ILE A 180 -17.38 10.42 14.05
CA ILE A 180 -16.42 10.60 15.15
C ILE A 180 -17.05 10.11 16.46
N THR A 181 -16.31 9.32 17.23
CA THR A 181 -16.72 8.78 18.53
C THR A 181 -15.55 8.90 19.51
N GLY A 182 -15.54 9.98 20.29
CA GLY A 182 -14.41 10.31 21.17
C GLY A 182 -13.12 10.51 20.38
N ASP A 183 -12.09 9.73 20.70
CA ASP A 183 -10.77 9.76 20.05
C ASP A 183 -10.65 8.79 18.86
N SER A 184 -11.77 8.28 18.36
CA SER A 184 -11.82 7.42 17.17
C SER A 184 -12.73 8.01 16.10
N ALA A 185 -12.43 7.74 14.84
CA ALA A 185 -13.31 8.09 13.74
C ALA A 185 -13.26 7.05 12.62
N VAL A 186 -14.33 7.00 11.82
CA VAL A 186 -14.44 6.13 10.65
C VAL A 186 -14.87 6.99 9.46
N ALA A 187 -14.20 6.83 8.31
CA ALA A 187 -14.53 7.55 7.10
C ALA A 187 -14.64 6.64 5.88
N THR A 188 -15.53 6.97 4.94
CA THR A 188 -15.61 6.32 3.63
C THR A 188 -15.00 7.22 2.55
N VAL A 189 -14.26 6.60 1.62
CA VAL A 189 -13.70 7.30 0.44
C VAL A 189 -14.72 7.27 -0.70
N THR A 190 -14.86 8.40 -1.40
CA THR A 190 -15.70 8.57 -2.58
C THR A 190 -14.83 8.94 -3.79
N PRO A 191 -15.02 8.31 -4.97
CA PRO A 191 -15.97 7.23 -5.23
C PRO A 191 -15.55 5.89 -4.60
N ALA A 192 -16.47 5.26 -3.88
CA ALA A 192 -16.25 3.93 -3.31
C ALA A 192 -16.29 2.86 -4.41
N GLN A 193 -15.44 1.84 -4.28
CA GLN A 193 -15.44 0.64 -5.12
C GLN A 193 -15.94 -0.59 -4.32
N PRO A 194 -16.46 -1.62 -5.01
CA PRO A 194 -16.81 -2.88 -4.37
C PRO A 194 -15.62 -3.45 -3.57
N GLY A 195 -15.83 -3.68 -2.27
CA GLY A 195 -14.80 -4.19 -1.37
C GLY A 195 -13.97 -3.12 -0.65
N ASP A 196 -14.16 -1.83 -0.94
CA ASP A 196 -13.54 -0.77 -0.15
C ASP A 196 -14.03 -0.86 1.30
N LYS A 197 -13.07 -0.84 2.22
CA LYS A 197 -13.34 -0.78 3.66
C LYS A 197 -13.33 0.69 4.11
N PRO A 198 -14.13 1.04 5.12
CA PRO A 198 -13.99 2.33 5.78
C PRO A 198 -12.58 2.48 6.38
N ILE A 199 -12.00 3.67 6.24
CA ILE A 199 -10.72 4.03 6.83
C ILE A 199 -10.97 4.39 8.30
N LYS A 200 -10.16 3.84 9.20
CA LYS A 200 -10.24 4.16 10.62
C LYS A 200 -9.18 5.17 11.00
N PHE A 201 -9.56 6.10 11.86
CA PHE A 201 -8.70 7.12 12.41
C PHE A 201 -8.71 7.06 13.93
N GLN A 202 -7.58 7.40 14.53
CA GLN A 202 -7.43 7.52 15.97
C GLN A 202 -6.69 8.82 16.30
N LYS A 203 -7.12 9.49 17.36
CA LYS A 203 -6.43 10.67 17.88
C LYS A 203 -5.25 10.22 18.74
N VAL A 204 -4.05 10.65 18.37
CA VAL A 204 -2.78 10.33 19.05
C VAL A 204 -2.08 11.65 19.38
N ASN A 205 -1.88 11.93 20.66
CA ASN A 205 -1.24 13.17 21.14
C ASN A 205 -1.88 14.45 20.56
N GLY A 206 -3.21 14.47 20.43
CA GLY A 206 -3.94 15.62 19.90
C GLY A 206 -4.11 15.65 18.38
N SER A 207 -3.39 14.83 17.62
CA SER A 207 -3.47 14.77 16.15
C SER A 207 -4.22 13.52 15.68
N TRP A 208 -5.08 13.67 14.67
CA TRP A 208 -5.70 12.52 14.00
C TRP A 208 -4.67 11.78 13.13
N LYS A 209 -4.73 10.45 13.17
CA LYS A 209 -3.85 9.55 12.40
C LYS A 209 -4.69 8.39 11.86
N ILE A 210 -4.27 7.79 10.75
CA ILE A 210 -4.89 6.58 10.19
C ILE A 210 -4.45 5.37 11.03
N SER A 211 -5.41 4.62 11.56
CA SER A 211 -5.18 3.45 12.39
C SER A 211 -5.36 2.13 11.66
N GLU A 212 -6.18 2.11 10.60
CA GLU A 212 -6.48 0.93 9.77
C GLU A 212 -6.97 1.34 8.37
#